data_AF-A0AAX3QPU9-F1
#
_entry.id   AF-A0AAX3QPU9-F1
#
_cell.length_a   1.000
_cell.length_b   1.000
_cell.length_c   1.000
_cell.angle_alpha   90.00
_cell.angle_beta   90.00
_cell.angle_gamma   90.00
#
_symmetry.space_group_name_H-M   'P 1'
#
loop_
_entity.id
_entity.type
_entity.pdbx_description
1 polymer ?
#
loop_
_entity_poly.entity_id
_entity_poly.type
_entity_poly.pdbx_seq_one_letter_code
_entity_poly.pdbx_strand_id
1 'polypeptide(L)' 'MKRYSRTVAQQCRYYEVNNIFEYMVETYQNGNITTFGELYRELCKEARKDFIDFLLSEVEPIYWREILKMTV' A
#
# COMPACT_ATOMS: atom_id res chain seq x y z
N MET A 1 -0.98 12.86 15.23
CA MET A 1 0.03 13.40 14.28
C MET A 1 -0.18 12.71 12.95
N LYS A 2 -0.60 13.41 11.90
CA LYS A 2 -0.81 12.79 10.58
C LYS A 2 0.55 12.43 9.97
N ARG A 3 0.75 11.17 9.59
CA ARG A 3 2.01 10.64 9.06
C ARG A 3 1.94 10.65 7.54
N TYR A 4 2.88 11.34 6.89
CA TYR A 4 2.92 11.44 5.44
C TYR A 4 4.35 11.31 4.95
N SER A 5 4.50 11.01 3.65
CA SER A 5 5.77 11.01 2.93
C SER A 5 6.81 10.01 3.45
N ARG A 6 6.39 8.78 3.75
CA ARG A 6 7.26 7.69 4.20
C ARG A 6 7.79 6.86 3.04
N THR A 7 9.07 6.49 3.14
CA THR A 7 9.67 5.51 2.22
C THR A 7 9.24 4.09 2.58
N VAL A 8 9.41 3.14 1.66
CA VAL A 8 9.15 1.71 1.89
C VAL A 8 9.87 1.21 3.15
N ALA A 9 11.17 1.48 3.29
CA ALA A 9 11.94 1.03 4.45
C ALA A 9 11.45 1.61 5.79
N GLN A 10 10.99 2.87 5.79
CA GLN A 10 10.42 3.49 6.99
C GLN A 10 9.09 2.84 7.38
N GLN A 11 8.28 2.49 6.39
CA GLN A 11 7.01 1.80 6.58
C GLN A 11 7.22 0.38 7.11
N CYS A 12 8.09 -0.41 6.46
CA CYS A 12 8.46 -1.76 6.90
C CYS A 12 8.94 -1.76 8.36
N ARG A 13 9.82 -0.83 8.74
CA ARG A 13 10.29 -0.71 10.13
C ARG A 13 9.17 -0.37 11.12
N TYR A 14 8.21 0.46 10.73
CA TYR A 14 7.16 0.90 11.63
C TYR A 14 6.07 -0.15 11.83
N TYR A 15 5.65 -0.82 10.76
CA TYR A 15 4.65 -1.88 10.81
C TYR A 15 5.27 -3.25 11.13
N GLU A 16 6.59 -3.31 11.30
CA GLU A 16 7.35 -4.53 11.62
C GLU A 16 7.13 -5.66 10.59
N VAL A 17 7.08 -5.27 9.31
CA VAL A 17 6.89 -6.18 8.17
C VAL A 17 8.10 -6.18 7.25
N ASN A 18 8.33 -7.30 6.55
CA ASN A 18 9.41 -7.40 5.57
C ASN A 18 9.07 -6.68 4.26
N ASN A 19 7.81 -6.77 3.82
CA ASN A 19 7.32 -6.13 2.62
C ASN A 19 6.02 -5.37 2.93
N ILE A 20 6.08 -4.03 2.89
CA ILE A 20 4.90 -3.20 3.16
C ILE A 20 3.82 -3.36 2.08
N PHE A 21 4.19 -3.67 0.83
CA PHE A 21 3.21 -3.78 -0.25
C PHE A 21 2.37 -5.05 -0.13
N GLU A 22 2.98 -6.18 0.23
CA GLU A 22 2.25 -7.40 0.61
C GLU A 22 1.27 -7.11 1.75
N TYR A 23 1.76 -6.47 2.81
CA TYR A 23 0.92 -6.09 3.95
C TYR A 23 -0.26 -5.18 3.55
N MET A 24 -0.04 -4.22 2.65
CA MET A 24 -1.11 -3.36 2.13
C MET A 24 -2.16 -4.15 1.36
N VAL A 25 -1.75 -5.08 0.50
CA VAL A 25 -2.66 -5.92 -0.29
C VAL A 25 -3.45 -6.87 0.61
N GLU A 26 -2.80 -7.53 1.56
CA GLU A 26 -3.45 -8.38 2.55
C GLU A 26 -4.45 -7.58 3.40
N THR A 27 -4.08 -6.36 3.82
CA THR A 27 -4.98 -5.45 4.54
C THR A 27 -6.25 -5.17 3.73
N TYR A 28 -6.10 -4.91 2.43
CA TYR A 28 -7.23 -4.71 1.53
C TYR A 28 -8.07 -5.99 1.37
N GLN A 29 -7.44 -7.14 1.12
CA GLN A 29 -8.11 -8.43 0.92
C GLN A 29 -8.88 -8.89 2.17
N ASN A 30 -8.38 -8.57 3.36
CA ASN A 30 -9.06 -8.81 4.63
C ASN A 30 -10.25 -7.85 4.88
N GLY A 31 -10.55 -6.95 3.95
CA GLY A 31 -11.66 -6.01 4.04
C GLY A 31 -11.37 -4.75 4.87
N ASN A 32 -10.12 -4.53 5.30
CA ASN A 32 -9.73 -3.37 6.10
C ASN A 32 -9.43 -2.15 5.20
N ILE A 33 -10.45 -1.72 4.45
CA ILE A 33 -10.34 -0.69 3.39
C ILE A 33 -9.84 0.66 3.94
N THR A 34 -10.31 1.06 5.12
CA THR A 34 -9.87 2.31 5.77
C THR A 34 -8.38 2.28 6.09
N THR A 35 -7.89 1.16 6.65
CA THR A 35 -6.47 0.98 6.99
C THR A 35 -5.60 0.97 5.74
N PHE A 36 -6.04 0.29 4.67
CA PHE A 36 -5.36 0.36 3.37
C PHE A 36 -5.22 1.80 2.87
N GLY A 37 -6.31 2.58 2.92
CA GLY A 37 -6.31 3.98 2.49
C GLY A 37 -5.43 4.88 3.37
N GLU A 38 -5.24 4.55 4.65
CA GLU A 38 -4.26 5.20 5.52
C GLU A 38 -2.83 4.86 5.09
N LEU A 39 -2.51 3.57 4.97
CA LEU A 39 -1.19 3.09 4.53
C LEU A 39 -0.75 3.78 3.23
N TYR A 40 -1.62 3.78 2.21
CA TYR A 40 -1.31 4.42 0.93
C TYR A 40 -1.07 5.94 1.06
N ARG A 41 -1.83 6.63 1.92
CA ARG A 41 -1.63 8.06 2.17
C ARG A 41 -0.32 8.34 2.89
N GLU A 42 0.14 7.44 3.76
CA GLU A 42 1.41 7.59 4.46
C GLU A 42 2.64 7.51 3.52
N LEU A 43 2.52 6.80 2.38
CA LEU A 43 3.60 6.66 1.39
C LEU A 43 4.04 8.00 0.79
N CYS A 44 5.35 8.14 0.53
CA CYS A 44 5.90 9.20 -0.32
C CYS A 44 5.57 8.95 -1.80
N LYS A 45 5.81 9.97 -2.64
CA LYS A 45 5.44 9.92 -4.06
C LYS A 45 6.12 8.77 -4.80
N GLU A 46 7.37 8.48 -4.47
CA GLU A 46 8.17 7.40 -5.05
C GLU A 46 7.59 6.05 -4.63
N ALA A 47 7.39 5.84 -3.32
CA ALA A 47 6.83 4.58 -2.81
C ALA A 47 5.40 4.31 -3.31
N ARG A 48 4.61 5.35 -3.62
CA ARG A 48 3.30 5.16 -4.29
C ARG A 48 3.45 4.62 -5.70
N LYS A 49 4.43 5.09 -6.47
CA LYS A 49 4.69 4.54 -7.81
C LYS A 49 5.15 3.09 -7.72
N ASP A 50 6.09 2.82 -6.82
CA ASP A 50 6.58 1.47 -6.57
C ASP A 50 5.44 0.52 -6.16
N PHE A 51 4.47 1.00 -5.37
CA PHE A 51 3.28 0.21 -5.02
C PHE A 51 2.40 -0.09 -6.23
N ILE A 52 2.21 0.87 -7.15
CA ILE A 52 1.42 0.64 -8.37
C ILE A 52 2.13 -0.36 -9.28
N ASP A 53 3.45 -0.26 -9.42
CA ASP A 53 4.24 -1.22 -10.21
C ASP A 53 4.14 -2.64 -9.60
N PHE A 54 4.28 -2.76 -8.27
CA PHE A 54 4.07 -4.02 -7.55
C PHE A 54 2.65 -4.57 -7.72
N LEU A 55 1.63 -3.72 -7.63
CA LEU A 55 0.23 -4.12 -7.81
C LEU A 55 0.03 -4.77 -9.19
N LEU A 56 0.60 -4.19 -10.24
CA LEU A 56 0.44 -4.66 -11.61
C LEU A 56 1.35 -5.84 -11.97
N SER A 57 2.38 -6.14 -11.18
CA SER A 57 3.30 -7.26 -11.43
C SER A 57 3.03 -8.49 -10.55
N GLU A 58 2.73 -8.30 -9.27
CA GLU A 58 2.68 -9.39 -8.28
C GLU A 58 1.27 -9.74 -7.81
N VAL A 59 0.29 -8.85 -7.94
CA VAL A 59 -1.06 -9.06 -7.40
C VAL A 59 -1.99 -9.61 -8.47
N GLU A 60 -2.92 -10.49 -8.08
CA GLU A 60 -3.91 -11.04 -9.00
C GLU A 60 -4.76 -9.93 -9.66
N PRO A 61 -4.97 -9.98 -10.99
CA PRO A 61 -5.68 -8.92 -11.74
C PRO A 61 -7.10 -8.59 -11.25
N ILE A 62 -7.76 -9.52 -10.56
CA ILE A 62 -9.10 -9.32 -9.99
C ILE A 62 -9.15 -8.15 -8.99
N TYR A 63 -8.05 -7.86 -8.31
CA TYR A 63 -7.99 -6.80 -7.29
C TYR A 63 -7.59 -5.44 -7.85
N TRP A 64 -6.98 -5.38 -9.04
CA TRP A 64 -6.36 -4.16 -9.57
C TRP A 64 -7.34 -3.00 -9.66
N ARG A 65 -8.52 -3.24 -10.25
CA ARG A 65 -9.49 -2.17 -10.52
C ARG A 65 -9.94 -1.49 -9.23
N GLU A 66 -10.26 -2.27 -8.21
CA GLU A 66 -10.81 -1.73 -6.96
C GLU A 66 -9.71 -1.10 -6.09
N ILE A 67 -8.51 -1.68 -6.06
CA ILE A 67 -7.36 -1.05 -5.39
C ILE A 67 -7.02 0.28 -6.07
N LEU A 68 -6.94 0.33 -7.41
CA LEU A 68 -6.60 1.54 -8.14
C LEU A 68 -7.60 2.68 -7.87
N LYS A 69 -8.90 2.39 -7.88
CA LYS A 69 -9.95 3.40 -7.55
C LYS A 69 -9.76 4.05 -6.18
N MET A 70 -9.15 3.35 -5.23
CA MET A 70 -8.90 3.85 -3.88
C MET A 70 -7.60 4.67 -3.77
N THR A 71 -6.73 4.59 -4.79
CA THR A 71 -5.39 5.21 -4.81
C THR A 71 -5.27 6.47 -5.67
N VAL A 72 -6.34 6.80 -6.42
CA VAL A 72 -6.43 7.96 -7.32
C VAL A 72 -7.18 9.12 -6.66
#